data_AF-A0A3S3VFX9-F1
#
_entry.id   AF-A0A3S3VFX9-F1
#
_cell.length_a   1.000
_cell.length_b   1.000
_cell.length_c   1.000
_cell.angle_alpha   90.00
_cell.angle_beta   90.00
_cell.angle_gamma   90.00
#
_symmetry.space_group_name_H-M   'P 1'
#
loop_
_entity.id
_entity.type
_entity.pdbx_description
1 polymer ?
#
loop_
_entity_poly.entity_id
_entity_poly.type
_entity_poly.pdbx_seq_one_letter_code
_entity_poly.pdbx_strand_id
1 'polypeptide(L)' 'IERLWRSLKYECVYLNAFETGSEARKGIGAWISYYNEKRPHSSHGLLTPAEAYDTSDQNLKAAA' A
#
# COMPACT_ATOMS: atom_id res chain seq x y z
N ILE A 1 14.88 1.71 -3.27
CA ILE A 1 14.00 0.69 -2.65
C ILE A 1 12.91 1.40 -1.87
N GLU A 2 11.64 1.24 -2.27
CA GLU A 2 10.51 1.71 -1.48
C GLU A 2 10.29 0.80 -0.26
N ARG A 3 10.01 1.39 0.89
CA ARG A 3 9.95 0.68 2.19
C ARG A 3 8.59 0.88 2.83
N LEU A 4 7.67 -0.03 2.56
CA LEU A 4 6.29 -0.03 3.10
C LEU A 4 6.24 0.34 4.58
N TRP A 5 6.95 -0.41 5.43
CA TRP A 5 6.95 -0.21 6.88
C TRP A 5 7.53 1.12 7.34
N ARG A 6 8.45 1.71 6.57
CA ARG A 6 8.94 3.06 6.89
C ARG A 6 7.84 4.07 6.59
N SER A 7 7.25 4.03 5.40
CA SER A 7 6.18 4.95 5.02
C SER A 7 4.97 4.84 5.96
N LEU A 8 4.50 3.62 6.29
CA LEU A 8 3.39 3.44 7.24
C LEU A 8 3.65 4.14 8.58
N LYS A 9 4.86 3.98 9.13
CA LYS A 9 5.19 4.57 10.43
C LYS A 9 5.22 6.09 10.38
N TYR A 10 5.89 6.68 9.39
CA TYR A 10 6.08 8.13 9.33
C TYR A 10 4.88 8.89 8.77
N GLU A 11 4.08 8.25 7.92
CA GLU A 11 2.96 8.90 7.22
C GLU A 11 1.61 8.60 7.89
N CYS A 12 1.55 7.62 8.81
CA CYS A 12 0.34 7.30 9.57
C CYS A 12 0.63 7.17 11.07
N VAL A 13 1.37 6.15 11.49
CA VAL A 13 1.42 5.78 12.93
C VAL A 13 2.00 6.87 13.82
N TYR A 14 3.08 7.55 13.41
CA TYR A 14 3.70 8.60 14.22
C TYR A 14 2.96 9.94 14.17
N LEU A 15 2.07 10.13 13.19
CA LEU A 15 1.27 11.34 13.05
C LEU A 15 -0.08 11.25 13.78
N ASN A 16 -0.51 10.04 14.14
CA ASN A 16 -1.81 9.79 14.73
C ASN A 16 -1.67 9.24 16.15
N ALA A 17 -2.29 9.90 17.12
CA ALA A 17 -2.42 9.41 18.49
C ALA A 17 -3.67 8.53 18.61
N PHE A 18 -3.63 7.32 18.08
CA PHE A 18 -4.76 6.39 18.21
C PHE A 18 -4.98 6.02 19.69
N GLU A 19 -6.17 6.31 20.22
CA GLU A 19 -6.50 6.04 21.62
C GLU A 19 -6.92 4.59 21.81
N THR A 20 -7.52 3.98 20.78
CA THR A 20 -8.00 2.61 20.82
C THR A 20 -7.47 1.76 19.67
N GLY A 21 -7.45 0.44 19.87
CA GLY A 21 -7.13 -0.52 18.81
C GLY A 21 -8.11 -0.48 17.63
N SER A 22 -9.37 -0.08 17.86
CA SER A 22 -10.37 0.07 16.79
C SER A 22 -10.03 1.25 15.88
N GLU A 23 -9.64 2.38 16.47
CA GLU A 23 -9.18 3.55 15.72
C GLU A 23 -7.89 3.25 14.95
N ALA A 24 -6.92 2.58 15.60
CA ALA A 24 -5.69 2.17 14.94
C ALA A 24 -5.99 1.25 13.74
N ARG A 25 -6.90 0.27 13.90
CA ARG A 25 -7.31 -0.60 12.80
C ARG A 25 -7.92 0.18 11.64
N LYS A 26 -8.81 1.14 11.92
CA LYS A 26 -9.45 1.96 10.90
C LYS A 26 -8.45 2.86 10.18
N GLY A 27 -7.60 3.56 10.93
CA GLY A 27 -6.60 4.50 10.39
C GLY A 27 -5.52 3.81 9.58
N ILE A 28 -4.92 2.74 10.12
CA ILE A 28 -3.91 1.94 9.41
C ILE A 28 -4.54 1.26 8.20
N GLY A 29 -5.75 0.72 8.32
CA GLY A 29 -6.46 0.10 7.20
C GLY A 29 -6.68 1.08 6.05
N ALA A 30 -7.16 2.29 6.34
CA ALA A 30 -7.34 3.34 5.34
C ALA A 30 -6.01 3.73 4.65
N TRP A 31 -4.92 3.82 5.42
CA TRP A 31 -3.60 4.11 4.87
C TRP A 31 -3.09 2.98 3.96
N ILE A 32 -3.29 1.72 4.34
CA ILE A 32 -2.91 0.56 3.52
C ILE A 32 -3.71 0.51 2.22
N SER A 33 -5.02 0.75 2.26
CA SER A 33 -5.85 0.84 1.04
C SER A 33 -5.35 1.94 0.12
N TYR A 34 -5.04 3.13 0.65
CA TYR A 34 -4.46 4.21 -0.14
C TYR A 34 -3.11 3.80 -0.77
N TYR A 35 -2.22 3.20 0.01
CA TYR A 35 -0.92 2.73 -0.47
C TYR A 35 -1.06 1.73 -1.62
N ASN A 36 -1.99 0.78 -1.50
CA ASN A 36 -2.15 -0.30 -2.48
C ASN A 36 -2.94 0.11 -3.74
N GLU A 37 -3.88 1.05 -3.63
CA GLU A 37 -4.85 1.33 -4.70
C GLU A 37 -4.65 2.69 -5.37
N LYS A 38 -3.93 3.62 -4.74
CA LYS A 38 -3.88 5.02 -5.19
C LYS A 38 -2.49 5.61 -5.28
N ARG A 39 -1.51 5.05 -4.59
CA ARG A 39 -0.14 5.57 -4.59
C ARG A 39 0.65 5.00 -5.76
N PRO A 40 1.10 5.81 -6.73
CA PRO A 40 1.98 5.33 -7.78
C PRO A 40 3.38 5.03 -7.23
N HIS A 41 3.95 3.90 -7.62
CA HIS A 41 5.28 3.46 -7.17
C HIS A 41 6.29 3.48 -8.31
N SER A 42 7.39 4.19 -8.08
CA SER A 42 8.51 4.26 -9.03
C SER A 42 9.09 2.89 -9.36
N SER A 43 9.11 1.97 -8.38
CA SER A 43 9.59 0.59 -8.59
C SER A 43 8.69 -0.24 -9.50
N HIS A 44 7.43 0.16 -9.67
CA HIS A 44 6.45 -0.52 -10.51
C HIS A 44 6.12 0.26 -11.79
N GLY A 45 7.01 1.14 -12.25
CA GLY A 45 6.76 1.93 -13.45
C GLY A 45 5.61 2.93 -13.30
N LEU A 46 5.46 3.50 -12.09
CA LEU A 46 4.37 4.41 -11.69
C LEU A 46 2.99 3.75 -11.53
N LEU A 47 2.91 2.42 -11.61
CA LEU A 47 1.71 1.69 -11.21
C LEU A 47 1.56 1.65 -9.69
N THR A 48 0.33 1.52 -9.23
CA THR A 48 0.01 1.14 -7.85
C THR A 48 0.37 -0.33 -7.61
N PRO A 49 0.53 -0.78 -6.35
CA PRO A 49 0.80 -2.18 -6.06
C PRO A 49 -0.31 -3.12 -6.55
N ALA A 50 -1.58 -2.69 -6.48
CA ALA A 50 -2.70 -3.46 -7.01
C ALA A 50 -2.59 -3.65 -8.54
N GLU A 51 -2.38 -2.56 -9.28
CA GLU A 51 -2.22 -2.61 -10.75
C GLU A 51 -1.01 -3.46 -11.17
N ALA A 52 0.11 -3.34 -10.46
CA ALA A 52 1.31 -4.11 -10.75
C ALA A 52 1.09 -5.61 -10.52
N TYR A 53 0.36 -5.99 -9.47
CA TYR A 53 0.04 -7.37 -9.17
C TYR A 53 -0.95 -7.96 -10.19
N ASP A 54 -1.99 -7.22 -10.55
CA ASP A 54 -2.96 -7.64 -11.57
C ASP A 54 -2.28 -7.83 -12.93
N THR A 55 -1.41 -6.90 -13.34
CA THR A 55 -0.64 -7.02 -14.58
C THR A 55 0.25 -8.27 -14.56
N SER A 56 0.86 -8.57 -13.42
CA SER A 56 1.71 -9.76 -13.24
C SER A 56 0.90 -11.05 -13.35
N ASP A 57 -0.30 -11.10 -12.76
CA ASP A 57 -1.22 -12.24 -12.83
C ASP A 57 -1.71 -12.48 -14.27
N GLN A 58 -2.03 -11.42 -15.02
CA GLN A 58 -2.40 -11.54 -16.44
C GLN A 58 -1.25 -12.08 -17.30
N ASN A 59 -0.03 -11.61 -17.06
CA ASN A 59 1.15 -12.10 -17.78
C ASN A 59 1.43 -13.59 -17.50
N LEU A 60 1.22 -14.04 -16.25
CA LEU A 60 1.34 -15.45 -15.88
C LEU A 60 0.28 -16.31 -16.58
N LYS A 61 -0.97 -15.84 -16.66
CA LYS A 61 -2.06 -16.52 -17.37
C LYS A 61 -1.84 -16.59 -18.88
N ALA A 62 -1.27 -15.57 -19.49
CA ALA A 62 -0.99 -15.54 -20.93
C ALA A 62 0.19 -16.41 -21.36
N ALA A 63 1.08 -16.77 -20.43
CA ALA A 63 2.24 -17.61 -20.68
C ALA A 63 2.01 -19.12 -20.42
N ALA A 64 0.83 -19.49 -19.90
CA ALA A 64 0.41 -20.87 -19.63
C ALA A 64 -0.46 -21.42 -20.77
#